data_AF-A0A3K2UVR8-F1
#
_entry.id   AF-A0A3K2UVR8-F1
#
_cell.length_a   1.000
_cell.length_b   1.000
_cell.length_c   1.000
_cell.angle_alpha   90.00
_cell.angle_beta   90.00
_cell.angle_gamma   90.00
#
_symmetry.space_group_name_H-M   'P 1'
#
loop_
_entity.id
_entity.type
_entity.pdbx_description
1 polymer ?
#
loop_
_entity_poly.entity_id
_entity_poly.type
_entity_poly.pdbx_seq_one_letter_code
_entity_poly.pdbx_strand_id
1 'polypeptide(L)'
;MCGRFAQSQTREDYLAFLAEDIERDIPYDPEPIGRYNVAPGTKVLLLSERDEHLHLDPVFWGYAPGWWDKPPLINARVETAATSHMFKPLWQHGRAICFADGWFEWKKEGDKKQPYFIYRADGKPVFMAAIGSTPFERGDEAGRSFCKPAQGLSVTVAMAVRANL
;
A
#
# COMPACT_ATOMS: atom_id res chain seq x y z
N MET A 1 7.24 -9.45 7.26
CA MET A 1 6.65 -9.09 5.93
C MET A 1 5.15 -9.08 6.16
N CYS A 2 4.52 -7.93 6.05
CA CYS A 2 3.09 -7.80 6.28
C CYS A 2 2.31 -8.38 5.10
N GLY A 3 1.37 -9.26 5.42
CA GLY A 3 0.39 -9.77 4.45
C GLY A 3 -0.99 -9.16 4.65
N ARG A 4 -1.24 -8.45 5.76
CA ARG A 4 -2.56 -7.91 6.14
C ARG A 4 -2.39 -6.67 7.01
N PHE A 5 -3.30 -5.71 6.91
CA PHE A 5 -3.31 -4.50 7.73
C PHE A 5 -4.72 -3.94 7.91
N ALA A 6 -4.84 -2.92 8.77
CA ALA A 6 -6.09 -2.22 9.04
C ALA A 6 -6.03 -0.78 8.53
N GLN A 7 -7.07 -0.36 7.83
CA GLN A 7 -7.31 1.00 7.37
C GLN A 7 -8.79 1.30 7.69
N SER A 8 -9.04 1.65 8.95
CA SER A 8 -10.39 1.68 9.52
C SER A 8 -10.95 3.08 9.78
N GLN A 9 -10.10 4.07 10.02
CA GLN A 9 -10.49 5.44 10.38
C GLN A 9 -10.92 6.26 9.16
N THR A 10 -11.28 7.52 9.39
CA THR A 10 -11.64 8.47 8.32
C THR A 10 -10.39 8.89 7.53
N ARG A 11 -10.57 9.49 6.34
CA ARG A 11 -9.42 9.99 5.55
C ARG A 11 -8.69 11.08 6.32
N GLU A 12 -9.44 11.96 6.96
CA GLU A 12 -8.96 13.10 7.71
C GLU A 12 -8.10 12.68 8.91
N ASP A 13 -8.45 11.58 9.60
CA ASP A 13 -7.66 11.06 10.72
C ASP A 13 -6.24 10.67 10.29
N TYR A 14 -6.04 10.26 9.04
CA TYR A 14 -4.70 9.99 8.49
C TYR A 14 -4.07 11.27 7.93
N LEU A 15 -4.82 12.04 7.14
CA LEU A 15 -4.32 13.24 6.45
C LEU A 15 -3.94 14.37 7.40
N ALA A 16 -4.51 14.42 8.60
CA ALA A 16 -4.18 15.42 9.63
C ALA A 16 -2.72 15.33 10.13
N PHE A 17 -2.05 14.18 9.93
CA PHE A 17 -0.65 13.99 10.31
C PHE A 17 0.34 14.26 9.16
N LEU A 18 -0.16 14.64 7.98
CA LEU A 18 0.65 15.01 6.82
C LEU A 18 0.77 16.54 6.72
N ALA A 19 1.84 17.01 6.11
CA ALA A 19 2.18 18.44 6.02
C ALA A 19 0.99 19.27 5.51
N GLU A 20 0.72 20.39 6.18
CA GLU A 20 -0.34 21.34 5.83
C GLU A 20 -0.03 22.12 4.55
N ASP A 21 1.25 22.20 4.18
CA ASP A 21 1.74 23.03 3.08
C ASP A 21 1.51 22.42 1.68
N ILE A 22 1.00 21.20 1.58
CA ILE A 22 0.75 20.53 0.30
C ILE A 22 -0.74 20.63 -0.04
N GLU A 23 -1.05 21.16 -1.22
CA GLU A 23 -2.42 21.22 -1.73
C GLU A 23 -3.00 19.81 -1.88
N ARG A 24 -4.27 19.64 -1.52
CA ARG A 24 -4.94 18.33 -1.48
C ARG A 24 -6.05 18.33 -2.52
N ASP A 25 -5.92 17.48 -3.54
CA ASP A 25 -7.03 17.15 -4.44
C ASP A 25 -7.69 15.85 -3.96
N ILE A 26 -8.23 15.92 -2.74
CA ILE A 26 -8.91 14.82 -2.06
C ILE A 26 -10.25 15.38 -1.54
N PRO A 27 -11.40 14.87 -2.00
CA PRO A 27 -12.68 15.31 -1.50
C PRO A 27 -12.83 14.98 -0.03
N TYR A 28 -13.35 15.93 0.74
CA TYR A 28 -13.74 15.69 2.13
C TYR A 28 -14.81 14.59 2.17
N ASP A 29 -14.56 13.57 2.98
CA ASP A 29 -15.51 12.48 3.18
C ASP A 29 -15.36 11.93 4.61
N PRO A 30 -16.32 12.25 5.50
CA PRO A 30 -16.26 11.91 6.91
C PRO A 30 -16.52 10.42 7.18
N GLU A 31 -16.84 9.62 6.16
CA GLU A 31 -17.10 8.19 6.35
C GLU A 31 -15.80 7.44 6.71
N PRO A 32 -15.78 6.65 7.79
CA PRO A 32 -14.66 5.77 8.09
C PRO A 32 -14.45 4.75 6.99
N ILE A 33 -13.21 4.49 6.60
CA ILE A 33 -12.89 3.49 5.59
C ILE A 33 -13.34 2.09 6.05
N GLY A 34 -13.31 1.82 7.36
CA GLY A 34 -13.95 0.65 7.97
C GLY A 34 -13.28 -0.70 7.65
N ARG A 35 -12.07 -0.72 7.08
CA ARG A 35 -11.39 -1.96 6.65
C ARG A 35 -10.37 -2.44 7.66
N TYR A 36 -10.82 -3.25 8.62
CA TYR A 36 -9.96 -3.83 9.66
C TYR A 36 -9.04 -4.97 9.19
N ASN A 37 -9.16 -5.41 7.93
CA ASN A 37 -8.60 -6.68 7.49
C ASN A 37 -8.23 -6.68 6.00
N VAL A 38 -7.54 -5.61 5.58
CA VAL A 38 -7.12 -5.41 4.20
C VAL A 38 -6.20 -6.54 3.76
N ALA A 39 -6.50 -7.12 2.61
CA ALA A 39 -5.83 -8.30 2.06
C ALA A 39 -5.19 -8.01 0.69
N PRO A 40 -4.13 -8.74 0.31
CA PRO A 40 -3.57 -8.67 -1.01
C PRO A 40 -4.58 -9.03 -2.09
N GLY A 41 -4.43 -8.47 -3.27
CA GLY A 41 -5.37 -8.66 -4.37
C GLY A 41 -6.65 -7.82 -4.25
N THR A 42 -6.73 -6.93 -3.26
CA THR A 42 -7.80 -5.92 -3.16
C THR A 42 -7.27 -4.54 -3.53
N LYS A 43 -8.17 -3.63 -3.93
CA LYS A 43 -7.83 -2.21 -4.04
C LYS A 43 -7.70 -1.60 -2.65
N VAL A 44 -6.73 -0.71 -2.47
CA VAL A 44 -6.41 -0.04 -1.20
C VAL A 44 -6.27 1.45 -1.50
N LEU A 45 -6.75 2.31 -0.59
CA LEU A 45 -6.53 3.74 -0.70
C LEU A 45 -5.05 4.05 -0.48
N LEU A 46 -4.43 4.61 -1.50
CA LEU A 46 -3.01 4.94 -1.55
C LEU A 46 -2.86 6.43 -1.79
N LEU A 47 -2.00 7.05 -1.00
CA LEU A 47 -1.66 8.45 -1.16
C LEU A 47 -0.46 8.59 -2.10
N SER A 48 -0.57 9.46 -3.09
CA SER A 48 0.52 9.81 -3.99
C SER A 48 0.51 11.31 -4.29
N GLU A 49 1.67 11.83 -4.67
CA GLU A 49 1.81 13.21 -5.11
C GLU A 49 1.93 13.25 -6.63
N ARG A 50 1.11 14.06 -7.28
CA ARG A 50 1.17 14.37 -8.72
C ARG A 50 0.74 15.82 -8.93
N ASP A 51 1.36 16.49 -9.89
CA ASP A 51 1.10 17.90 -10.19
C ASP A 51 1.14 18.81 -8.95
N GLU A 52 2.06 18.55 -8.01
CA GLU A 52 2.23 19.26 -6.71
C GLU A 52 1.04 19.13 -5.74
N HIS A 53 0.11 18.22 -6.02
CA HIS A 53 -1.04 17.92 -5.18
C HIS A 53 -0.97 16.51 -4.60
N LEU A 54 -1.47 16.35 -3.36
CA LEU A 54 -1.77 15.05 -2.80
C LEU A 54 -3.09 14.52 -3.37
N HIS A 55 -3.06 13.27 -3.79
CA HIS A 55 -4.22 12.55 -4.26
C HIS A 55 -4.35 11.19 -3.59
N LEU A 56 -5.58 10.71 -3.53
CA LEU A 56 -5.96 9.47 -2.89
C LEU A 56 -6.69 8.54 -3.85
N ASP A 57 -6.02 7.49 -4.31
CA ASP A 57 -6.57 6.59 -5.32
C ASP A 57 -6.73 5.15 -4.78
N PRO A 58 -7.80 4.42 -5.18
CA PRO A 58 -7.93 3.00 -4.88
C PRO A 58 -7.05 2.16 -5.82
N VAL A 59 -5.88 1.73 -5.34
CA VAL A 59 -4.89 1.00 -6.14
C VAL A 59 -4.81 -0.47 -5.75
N PHE A 60 -4.66 -1.37 -6.73
CA PHE A 60 -4.53 -2.81 -6.51
C PHE A 60 -3.24 -3.15 -5.73
N TRP A 61 -3.39 -3.87 -4.62
CA TRP A 61 -2.25 -4.34 -3.82
C TRP A 61 -1.70 -5.67 -4.35
N GLY A 62 -0.64 -5.58 -5.15
CA GLY A 62 0.09 -6.68 -5.73
C GLY A 62 0.67 -6.32 -7.10
N TYR A 63 1.89 -6.76 -7.40
CA TYR A 63 2.62 -6.47 -8.64
C TYR A 63 3.00 -7.72 -9.41
N ALA A 64 2.51 -7.79 -10.65
CA ALA A 64 2.91 -8.80 -11.63
C ALA A 64 3.03 -8.12 -13.01
N PRO A 65 4.25 -7.79 -13.48
CA PRO A 65 4.43 -7.30 -14.84
C PRO A 65 4.13 -8.42 -15.85
N GLY A 66 3.88 -8.07 -17.12
CA GLY A 66 3.41 -9.04 -18.12
C GLY A 66 4.34 -10.23 -18.40
N TRP A 67 5.62 -10.14 -18.05
CA TRP A 67 6.61 -11.21 -18.15
C TRP A 67 6.72 -12.08 -16.88
N TRP A 68 5.95 -11.80 -15.84
CA TRP A 68 5.99 -12.49 -14.56
C TRP A 68 4.89 -13.55 -14.46
N ASP A 69 5.28 -14.82 -14.49
CA ASP A 69 4.36 -15.97 -14.48
C ASP A 69 4.09 -16.56 -13.08
N LYS A 70 4.40 -15.82 -12.02
CA LYS A 70 4.16 -16.22 -10.61
C LYS A 70 3.08 -15.36 -9.97
N PRO A 71 2.57 -15.73 -8.78
CA PRO A 71 1.65 -14.87 -8.04
C PRO A 71 2.21 -13.44 -7.86
N PRO A 72 1.34 -12.41 -7.85
CA PRO A 72 1.77 -11.03 -7.68
C PRO A 72 2.58 -10.81 -6.40
N LEU A 73 3.65 -10.03 -6.53
CA LEU A 73 4.50 -9.62 -5.42
C LEU A 73 3.81 -8.51 -4.62
N ILE A 74 3.77 -8.64 -3.30
CA ILE A 74 3.05 -7.71 -2.42
C ILE A 74 3.99 -6.85 -1.56
N ASN A 75 5.26 -7.26 -1.44
CA ASN A 75 6.31 -6.62 -0.65
C ASN A 75 7.61 -6.48 -1.47
N ALA A 76 8.31 -5.36 -1.28
CA ALA A 76 9.64 -5.09 -1.84
C ALA A 76 10.61 -4.86 -0.68
N ARG A 77 11.78 -5.51 -0.75
CA ARG A 77 12.82 -5.34 0.26
C ARG A 77 13.53 -4.01 0.06
N VAL A 78 13.53 -3.16 1.08
CA VAL A 78 14.13 -1.82 1.01
C VAL A 78 15.61 -1.88 0.63
N GLU A 79 16.31 -2.94 1.03
CA GLU A 79 17.73 -3.16 0.78
C GLU A 79 18.06 -3.30 -0.72
N THR A 80 17.10 -3.75 -1.53
CA THR A 80 17.32 -4.05 -2.96
C THR A 80 16.33 -3.39 -3.91
N ALA A 81 15.26 -2.77 -3.40
CA ALA A 81 14.20 -2.18 -4.23
C ALA A 81 14.73 -1.08 -5.17
N ALA A 82 15.65 -0.23 -4.70
CA ALA A 82 16.20 0.88 -5.48
C ALA A 82 17.11 0.45 -6.65
N THR A 83 17.73 -0.74 -6.57
CA THR A 83 18.70 -1.23 -7.56
C THR A 83 18.20 -2.41 -8.38
N SER A 84 17.14 -3.08 -7.94
CA SER A 84 16.51 -4.21 -8.64
C SER A 84 16.00 -3.80 -10.01
N HIS A 85 16.28 -4.60 -11.05
CA HIS A 85 15.75 -4.39 -12.39
C HIS A 85 14.20 -4.29 -12.41
N MET A 86 13.53 -5.04 -11.53
CA MET A 86 12.07 -5.08 -11.46
C MET A 86 11.48 -3.86 -10.73
N PHE A 87 12.12 -3.39 -9.66
CA PHE A 87 11.55 -2.36 -8.78
C PHE A 87 12.14 -0.97 -8.96
N LYS A 88 13.33 -0.85 -9.58
CA LYS A 88 14.00 0.43 -9.79
C LYS A 88 13.11 1.47 -10.50
N PRO A 89 12.36 1.16 -11.56
CA PRO A 89 11.45 2.13 -12.17
C PRO A 89 10.36 2.61 -11.20
N LEU A 90 9.78 1.69 -10.42
CA LEU A 90 8.74 2.01 -9.44
C LEU A 90 9.30 2.86 -8.28
N TRP A 91 10.54 2.60 -7.87
CA TRP A 91 11.24 3.38 -6.85
C TRP A 91 11.49 4.83 -7.29
N GLN A 92 11.81 5.03 -8.56
CA GLN A 92 12.12 6.35 -9.12
C GLN A 92 10.88 7.20 -9.33
N HIS A 93 9.80 6.61 -9.88
CA HIS A 93 8.65 7.36 -10.37
C HIS A 93 7.33 7.05 -9.67
N GLY A 94 7.22 5.95 -8.94
CA GLY A 94 5.97 5.47 -8.36
C GLY A 94 5.97 5.39 -6.86
N ARG A 95 6.64 6.34 -6.18
CA ARG A 95 6.61 6.42 -4.71
C ARG A 95 5.22 6.87 -4.25
N ALA A 96 4.76 6.23 -3.19
CA ALA A 96 3.47 6.49 -2.60
C ALA A 96 3.49 6.13 -1.10
N ILE A 97 2.41 6.47 -0.40
CA ILE A 97 2.23 6.17 1.01
C ILE A 97 0.93 5.39 1.20
N CYS A 98 1.04 4.26 1.89
CA CYS A 98 -0.12 3.51 2.37
C CYS A 98 -0.27 3.78 3.88
N PHE A 99 -1.30 4.52 4.26
CA PHE A 99 -1.61 4.77 5.67
C PHE A 99 -2.44 3.62 6.24
N ALA A 100 -2.19 3.29 7.49
CA ALA A 100 -2.88 2.23 8.22
C ALA A 100 -2.90 2.51 9.72
N ASP A 101 -3.80 1.83 10.44
CA ASP A 101 -3.83 1.82 11.90
C ASP A 101 -2.68 0.97 12.47
N GLY A 102 -2.31 -0.05 11.71
CA GLY A 102 -1.34 -1.06 12.06
C GLY A 102 -1.42 -2.24 11.10
N TRP A 103 -0.55 -3.22 11.28
CA TRP A 103 -0.49 -4.40 10.43
C TRP A 103 -0.53 -5.70 11.26
N PHE A 104 -0.79 -6.81 10.58
CA PHE A 104 -0.79 -8.12 11.20
C PHE A 104 0.44 -8.93 10.81
N GLU A 105 1.06 -9.57 11.79
CA GLU A 105 2.07 -10.61 11.58
C GLU A 105 1.69 -11.91 12.29
N TRP A 106 2.12 -13.04 11.73
CA TRP A 106 1.86 -14.36 12.28
C TRP A 106 3.15 -14.93 12.85
N LYS A 107 3.23 -15.01 14.18
CA LYS A 107 4.33 -15.69 14.87
C LYS A 107 4.09 -17.20 14.82
N LYS A 108 5.11 -17.95 14.41
CA LYS A 108 5.05 -19.42 14.45
C LYS A 108 5.31 -19.88 15.89
N GLU A 109 4.35 -20.61 16.45
CA GLU A 109 4.42 -21.20 17.80
C GLU A 109 4.18 -22.71 17.66
N GLY A 110 5.27 -23.47 17.53
CA GLY A 110 5.21 -24.88 17.13
C GLY A 110 4.59 -25.04 15.74
N ASP A 111 3.51 -25.82 15.65
CA ASP A 111 2.75 -26.05 14.42
C ASP A 111 1.61 -25.04 14.19
N LYS A 112 1.38 -24.14 15.14
CA LYS A 112 0.34 -23.10 15.05
C LYS A 112 0.95 -21.76 14.66
N LYS A 113 0.11 -20.88 14.11
CA LYS A 113 0.45 -19.50 13.80
C LYS A 113 -0.46 -18.57 14.60
N GLN A 114 0.12 -17.80 15.52
CA GLN A 114 -0.61 -16.80 16.31
C GLN A 114 -0.55 -15.44 15.59
N PRO A 115 -1.69 -14.84 15.22
CA PRO A 115 -1.72 -13.48 14.70
C PRO A 115 -1.47 -12.46 15.82
N TYR A 116 -0.67 -11.44 15.51
CA TYR A 116 -0.45 -10.25 16.32
C TYR A 116 -0.78 -9.02 15.49
N PHE A 117 -1.45 -8.05 16.10
CA PHE A 117 -1.63 -6.72 15.53
C PHE A 117 -0.55 -5.79 16.07
N ILE A 118 0.21 -5.18 15.17
CA ILE A 118 1.33 -4.30 15.47
C ILE A 118 0.93 -2.89 15.05
N TYR A 119 1.01 -1.96 16.00
CA TYR A 119 0.63 -0.56 15.85
C TYR A 119 1.59 0.31 16.65
N ARG A 120 1.54 1.63 16.46
CA ARG A 120 2.41 2.55 17.20
C ARG A 120 1.98 2.66 18.65
N ALA A 121 2.95 2.65 19.56
CA ALA A 121 2.69 2.78 21.00
C ALA A 121 2.02 4.12 21.39
N ASP A 122 2.18 5.17 20.58
CA ASP A 122 1.54 6.47 20.79
C ASP A 122 0.11 6.56 20.24
N GLY A 123 -0.43 5.46 19.71
CA GLY A 123 -1.79 5.40 19.16
C GLY A 123 -1.99 6.13 17.83
N LYS A 124 -0.94 6.70 17.25
CA LYS A 124 -0.99 7.39 15.95
C LYS A 124 -1.00 6.39 14.79
N PRO A 125 -1.47 6.78 13.59
CA PRO A 125 -1.39 5.93 12.41
C PRO A 125 0.06 5.68 11.95
N VAL A 126 0.22 4.59 11.22
CA VAL A 126 1.47 4.25 10.52
C VAL A 126 1.37 4.66 9.05
N PHE A 127 2.48 5.22 8.53
CA PHE A 127 2.64 5.54 7.13
C PHE A 127 3.66 4.60 6.52
N MET A 128 3.17 3.65 5.73
CA MET A 128 4.00 2.63 5.10
C MET A 128 4.47 3.13 3.73
N ALA A 129 5.77 3.07 3.48
CA ALA A 129 6.31 3.39 2.16
C ALA A 129 5.81 2.38 1.13
N ALA A 130 5.40 2.89 -0.03
CA ALA A 130 4.90 2.10 -1.14
C ALA A 130 5.59 2.50 -2.44
N ILE A 131 5.80 1.53 -3.32
CA ILE A 131 6.24 1.73 -4.69
C ILE A 131 5.26 1.04 -5.63
N GLY A 132 4.90 1.69 -6.74
CA GLY A 132 3.90 1.14 -7.63
C GLY A 132 4.00 1.65 -9.07
N SER A 133 3.15 1.08 -9.91
CA SER A 133 3.09 1.43 -11.34
C SER A 133 2.16 2.62 -11.54
N THR A 134 2.71 3.76 -11.95
CA THR A 134 1.98 4.98 -12.31
C THR A 134 1.50 4.93 -13.76
N PRO A 135 0.40 5.61 -14.13
CA PRO A 135 -0.51 6.41 -13.29
C PRO A 135 -1.34 5.57 -12.31
N PHE A 136 -1.61 6.08 -11.11
CA PHE A 136 -2.38 5.37 -10.07
C PHE A 136 -3.90 5.51 -10.21
N GLU A 137 -4.35 6.60 -10.83
CA GLU A 137 -5.75 6.97 -11.03
C GLU A 137 -6.47 6.08 -12.07
N ARG A 138 -5.71 5.39 -12.93
CA ARG A 138 -6.25 4.44 -13.92
C ARG A 138 -6.63 3.11 -13.28
N GLY A 139 -7.54 3.13 -12.32
CA GLY A 139 -8.14 1.91 -11.79
C GLY A 139 -8.81 1.08 -12.91
N ASP A 140 -8.21 -0.06 -13.27
CA ASP A 140 -8.79 -1.12 -14.12
C ASP A 140 -9.23 -0.76 -15.58
N GLU A 141 -8.63 0.22 -16.26
CA GLU A 141 -8.91 0.37 -17.72
C GLU A 141 -8.41 -0.83 -18.57
N ALA A 142 -7.62 -1.75 -18.00
CA ALA A 142 -7.24 -3.02 -18.63
C ALA A 142 -8.27 -4.17 -18.42
N GLY A 143 -9.46 -3.86 -17.87
CA GLY A 143 -10.49 -4.82 -17.47
C GLY A 143 -11.50 -5.25 -18.55
N ARG A 144 -11.15 -5.23 -19.85
CA ARG A 144 -11.99 -5.84 -20.90
C ARG A 144 -11.27 -7.00 -21.58
N SER A 145 -11.09 -8.10 -20.85
CA SER A 145 -11.10 -9.47 -21.39
C SER A 145 -11.01 -10.47 -20.24
N PHE A 146 -11.87 -11.47 -20.29
CA PHE A 146 -11.89 -12.61 -19.37
C PHE A 146 -10.48 -13.18 -19.14
N CYS A 147 -10.15 -13.41 -17.86
CA CYS A 147 -9.06 -14.29 -17.40
C CYS A 147 -7.60 -13.79 -17.52
N LYS A 148 -7.28 -12.57 -17.07
CA LYS A 148 -5.99 -12.22 -16.39
C LYS A 148 -6.22 -11.00 -15.50
N PRO A 149 -5.80 -10.96 -14.22
CA PRO A 149 -5.81 -9.71 -13.47
C PRO A 149 -4.95 -8.68 -14.21
N ALA A 150 -5.50 -7.46 -14.30
CA ALA A 150 -5.05 -6.34 -15.11
C ALA A 150 -3.52 -6.24 -15.24
N GLN A 151 -3.06 -6.26 -16.49
CA GLN A 151 -1.70 -5.88 -16.84
C GLN A 151 -1.53 -4.38 -16.51
N GLY A 152 -0.73 -4.05 -15.50
CA GLY A 152 -0.08 -2.73 -15.43
C GLY A 152 -0.36 -1.82 -14.24
N LEU A 153 -1.23 -2.16 -13.28
CA LEU A 153 -1.41 -1.36 -12.06
C LEU A 153 -1.22 -2.18 -10.79
N SER A 154 -0.36 -1.67 -9.91
CA SER A 154 0.13 -2.45 -8.78
C SER A 154 0.87 -1.60 -7.79
N VAL A 155 0.64 -1.84 -6.51
CA VAL A 155 1.46 -1.31 -5.41
C VAL A 155 2.14 -2.45 -4.70
N THR A 156 3.42 -2.24 -4.42
CA THR A 156 4.20 -3.04 -3.51
C THR A 156 4.49 -2.18 -2.27
N VAL A 157 4.03 -2.62 -1.10
CA VAL A 157 4.32 -1.92 0.15
C VAL A 157 5.73 -2.32 0.59
N ALA A 158 6.66 -1.37 0.57
CA ALA A 158 7.99 -1.53 1.15
C ALA A 158 7.90 -1.19 2.64
N MET A 159 7.42 -2.14 3.44
CA MET A 159 7.41 -1.97 4.90
C MET A 159 8.83 -2.10 5.45
N ALA A 160 9.53 -0.98 5.54
CA ALA A 160 10.71 -0.82 6.36
C ALA A 160 10.27 -0.47 7.79
N VAL A 161 9.81 -1.46 8.55
CA VAL A 161 9.85 -1.36 10.01
C VAL A 161 10.46 -2.65 10.53
N ARG A 162 11.79 -2.64 10.76
CA ARG A 162 12.38 -3.54 11.75
C ARG A 162 11.78 -3.11 13.09
N ALA A 163 10.68 -3.72 13.49
CA ALA A 163 10.39 -3.83 14.91
C ALA A 163 11.44 -4.81 15.45
N ASN A 164 12.58 -4.28 15.90
CA ASN A 164 13.41 -5.02 16.84
C ASN A 164 12.56 -5.16 18.11
N LEU A 165 11.87 -6.29 18.24
CA LEU A 165 11.47 -6.84 19.53
C LEU A 165 12.72 -7.35 20.25
#